data_AF-A0A7S1NVQ9-F1
#
_entry.id   AF-A0A7S1NVQ9-F1
#
_cell.length_a   1.000
_cell.length_b   1.000
_cell.length_c   1.000
_cell.angle_alpha   90.00
_cell.angle_beta   90.00
_cell.angle_gamma   90.00
#
_symmetry.space_group_name_H-M   'P 1'
#
loop_
_entity.id
_entity.type
_entity.pdbx_description
1 polymer ?
#
loop_
_entity_poly.entity_id
_entity_poly.type
_entity_poly.pdbx_seq_one_letter_code
_entity_poly.pdbx_strand_id
1 'polypeptide(L)'
;VMQEALVSALRDTVKKLQEDPEADAFLLPVDTTKYMDYLTIVKQPMDLSAISQKLADNPPKYTRFSEFWHDVGLVWANCQLYNRKGSVICKVAQSMQRKADEMRRRIEADGVLGPLTVLPDQLQPDAPQEETKKPADAVVVESLASGSAAP
;
A
#
# COMPACT_ATOMS: atom_id res chain seq x y z
N VAL A 1 5.98 25.12 1.88
CA VAL A 1 4.69 24.41 1.99
C VAL A 1 4.28 24.01 0.59
N MET A 2 3.73 22.80 0.38
CA MET A 2 3.26 22.39 -0.95
C MET A 2 2.19 23.36 -1.46
N GLN A 3 2.15 23.58 -2.77
CA GLN A 3 1.15 24.46 -3.39
C GLN A 3 -0.26 23.89 -3.16
N GLU A 4 -1.25 24.73 -2.89
CA GLU A 4 -2.62 24.27 -2.60
C GLU A 4 -3.21 23.45 -3.76
N ALA A 5 -2.93 23.83 -5.01
CA ALA A 5 -3.36 23.06 -6.18
C ALA A 5 -2.78 21.63 -6.18
N LEU A 6 -1.51 21.47 -5.79
CA LEU A 6 -0.89 20.16 -5.64
C LEU A 6 -1.52 19.39 -4.48
N VAL A 7 -1.70 20.02 -3.32
CA VAL A 7 -2.35 19.38 -2.15
C VAL A 7 -3.76 18.90 -2.52
N SER A 8 -4.54 19.69 -3.25
CA SER A 8 -5.87 19.32 -3.74
C SER A 8 -5.81 18.09 -4.65
N ALA A 9 -4.89 18.06 -5.64
CA ALA A 9 -4.71 16.92 -6.53
C ALA A 9 -4.31 15.63 -5.77
N LEU A 10 -3.48 15.76 -4.73
CA LEU A 10 -3.10 14.62 -3.87
C LEU A 10 -4.27 14.13 -3.03
N ARG A 11 -5.10 15.02 -2.48
CA ARG A 11 -6.33 14.64 -1.75
C ARG A 11 -7.31 13.90 -2.66
N ASP A 12 -7.52 14.39 -3.88
CA ASP A 12 -8.37 13.71 -4.86
C ASP A 12 -7.83 12.33 -5.25
N THR A 13 -6.51 12.18 -5.31
CA THR A 13 -5.85 10.89 -5.57
C THR A 13 -6.13 9.90 -4.46
N VAL A 14 -5.92 10.28 -3.19
CA VAL A 14 -6.20 9.39 -2.05
C VAL A 14 -7.67 9.02 -1.99
N LYS A 15 -8.57 9.99 -2.23
CA LYS A 15 -10.01 9.73 -2.26
C LYS A 15 -10.37 8.68 -3.32
N LYS A 16 -9.85 8.81 -4.54
CA LYS A 16 -10.06 7.81 -5.60
C LYS A 16 -9.51 6.43 -5.24
N LEU A 17 -8.36 6.38 -4.56
CA LEU A 17 -7.81 5.11 -4.05
C LEU A 17 -8.69 4.52 -2.94
N GLN A 18 -9.28 5.33 -2.07
CA GLN A 18 -10.19 4.87 -1.01
C GLN A 18 -11.54 4.40 -1.54
N GLU A 19 -12.03 4.99 -2.63
CA GLU A 19 -13.29 4.63 -3.29
C GLU A 19 -13.15 3.44 -4.26
N ASP A 20 -11.93 2.95 -4.52
CA ASP A 20 -11.71 1.81 -5.40
C ASP A 20 -12.32 0.53 -4.79
N PRO A 21 -13.05 -0.29 -5.56
CA PRO A 21 -13.62 -1.54 -5.05
C PRO A 21 -12.61 -2.55 -4.49
N GLU A 22 -11.33 -2.42 -4.84
CA GLU A 22 -10.24 -3.28 -4.36
C GLU A 22 -9.56 -2.72 -3.08
N ALA A 23 -10.00 -1.58 -2.55
CA ALA A 23 -9.28 -0.84 -1.52
C ALA A 23 -9.43 -1.38 -0.09
N ASP A 24 -10.45 -2.21 0.19
CA ASP A 24 -10.89 -2.57 1.55
C ASP A 24 -9.75 -2.93 2.51
N ALA A 25 -8.79 -3.73 2.06
CA ALA A 25 -7.67 -4.20 2.87
C ALA A 25 -6.61 -3.14 3.18
N PHE A 26 -6.69 -1.97 2.56
CA PHE A 26 -5.71 -0.88 2.63
C PHE A 26 -6.30 0.41 3.22
N LEU A 27 -7.59 0.42 3.54
CA LEU A 27 -8.28 1.60 4.05
C LEU A 27 -7.79 2.01 5.44
N LEU A 28 -7.51 1.03 6.30
CA LEU A 28 -7.21 1.22 7.73
C LEU A 28 -5.90 0.53 8.11
N PRO A 29 -5.27 0.92 9.24
CA PRO A 29 -4.11 0.23 9.76
C PRO A 29 -4.36 -1.28 9.94
N VAL A 30 -3.33 -2.09 9.69
CA VAL A 30 -3.39 -3.53 9.96
C VAL A 30 -3.58 -3.77 11.47
N ASP A 31 -4.56 -4.59 11.82
CA ASP A 31 -4.83 -4.99 13.21
C ASP A 31 -3.70 -5.88 13.76
N THR A 32 -2.81 -5.29 14.54
CA THR A 32 -1.66 -5.98 15.14
C THR A 32 -2.03 -6.88 16.32
N THR A 33 -3.29 -6.86 16.78
CA THR A 33 -3.78 -7.85 17.75
C THR A 33 -4.13 -9.16 17.05
N LYS A 34 -4.57 -9.07 15.79
CA LYS A 34 -4.84 -10.23 14.91
C LYS A 34 -3.59 -10.74 14.21
N TYR A 35 -2.71 -9.83 13.78
CA TYR A 35 -1.47 -10.14 13.07
C TYR A 35 -0.26 -9.73 13.91
N MET A 36 0.00 -10.49 14.97
CA MET A 36 0.98 -10.13 16.01
C MET A 36 2.42 -10.01 15.51
N ASP A 37 2.78 -10.70 14.42
CA ASP A 37 4.10 -10.65 13.80
C ASP A 37 4.22 -9.54 12.74
N TYR A 38 3.14 -8.80 12.43
CA TYR A 38 3.14 -7.79 11.37
C TYR A 38 4.23 -6.73 11.57
N LEU A 39 4.34 -6.14 12.77
CA LEU A 39 5.35 -5.13 13.07
C LEU A 39 6.78 -5.70 13.23
N THR A 40 6.91 -7.01 13.31
CA THR A 40 8.24 -7.66 13.29
C THR A 40 8.80 -7.73 11.87
N ILE A 41 7.92 -7.72 10.85
CA ILE A 41 8.27 -7.80 9.43
C ILE A 41 8.20 -6.40 8.79
N VAL A 42 7.07 -5.72 8.94
CA VAL A 42 6.80 -4.40 8.36
C VAL A 42 7.29 -3.31 9.30
N LYS A 43 8.34 -2.58 8.88
CA LYS A 43 9.01 -1.56 9.69
C LYS A 43 8.38 -0.18 9.61
N GLN A 44 7.69 0.11 8.51
CA GLN A 44 7.02 1.39 8.28
C GLN A 44 5.57 1.13 7.85
N PRO A 45 4.66 0.77 8.79
CA PRO A 45 3.25 0.56 8.47
C PRO A 45 2.64 1.81 7.84
N MET A 46 1.78 1.60 6.85
CA MET A 46 1.06 2.67 6.17
C MET A 46 -0.28 2.15 5.64
N ASP A 47 -1.27 3.02 5.58
CA ASP A 47 -2.62 2.77 5.07
C ASP A 47 -3.22 4.07 4.50
N LEU A 48 -4.30 3.95 3.73
CA LEU A 48 -4.89 5.09 3.02
C LEU A 48 -5.52 6.12 3.98
N SER A 49 -6.02 5.71 5.15
CA SER A 49 -6.54 6.66 6.15
C SER A 49 -5.43 7.51 6.76
N ALA A 50 -4.26 6.92 7.07
CA ALA A 50 -3.10 7.64 7.56
C ALA A 50 -2.57 8.65 6.52
N ILE A 51 -2.51 8.26 5.24
CA ILE A 51 -2.10 9.16 4.15
C ILE A 51 -3.09 10.33 4.03
N SER A 52 -4.39 10.04 4.07
CA SER A 52 -5.44 11.08 4.02
C SER A 52 -5.31 12.06 5.19
N GLN A 53 -5.09 11.54 6.40
CA GLN A 53 -4.91 12.37 7.59
C GLN A 53 -3.66 13.27 7.50
N LYS A 54 -2.53 12.75 6.99
CA LYS A 54 -1.32 13.53 6.75
C LYS A 54 -1.53 14.69 5.75
N LEU A 55 -2.47 14.58 4.81
CA LEU A 55 -2.88 15.66 3.91
C LEU A 55 -3.93 16.62 4.52
N ALA A 56 -4.72 16.14 5.48
CA ALA A 56 -5.76 16.91 6.16
C ALA A 56 -5.20 17.81 7.28
N ASP A 57 -4.04 17.46 7.84
CA ASP A 57 -3.33 18.30 8.81
C ASP A 57 -3.08 19.71 8.26
N ASN A 58 -3.06 20.71 9.15
CA ASN A 58 -2.83 22.11 8.82
C ASN A 58 -1.64 22.68 9.63
N PRO A 59 -0.44 22.86 9.02
CA PRO A 59 -0.13 22.58 7.61
C PRO A 59 -0.03 21.08 7.30
N PRO A 60 -0.20 20.66 6.02
CA PRO A 60 -0.03 19.26 5.62
C PRO A 60 1.35 18.71 6.03
N LYS A 61 1.40 17.44 6.44
CA LYS A 61 2.65 16.79 6.84
C LYS A 61 3.61 16.57 5.69
N TYR A 62 3.09 16.47 4.46
CA TYR A 62 3.91 16.37 3.26
C TYR A 62 4.42 17.73 2.84
N THR A 63 5.74 17.83 2.74
CA THR A 63 6.45 19.01 2.24
C THR A 63 6.90 18.85 0.79
N ARG A 64 7.04 17.60 0.33
CA ARG A 64 7.44 17.24 -1.03
C ARG A 64 6.48 16.23 -1.65
N PHE A 65 6.26 16.35 -2.95
CA PHE A 65 5.47 15.39 -3.75
C PHE A 65 5.95 13.94 -3.59
N SER A 66 7.26 13.75 -3.51
CA SER A 66 7.87 12.43 -3.33
C SER A 66 7.54 11.78 -1.99
N GLU A 67 7.35 12.55 -0.92
CA GLU A 67 7.01 12.02 0.41
C GLU A 67 5.61 11.39 0.40
N PHE A 68 4.66 12.03 -0.29
CA PHE A 68 3.32 11.47 -0.48
C PHE A 68 3.36 10.14 -1.24
N TRP A 69 4.07 10.09 -2.38
CA TRP A 69 4.13 8.87 -3.19
C TRP A 69 4.97 7.77 -2.56
N HIS A 70 5.91 8.12 -1.68
CA HIS A 70 6.61 7.15 -0.85
C HIS A 70 5.63 6.40 0.05
N ASP A 71 4.78 7.12 0.78
CA ASP A 71 3.78 6.50 1.67
C ASP A 71 2.75 5.68 0.90
N VAL A 72 2.27 6.17 -0.26
CA VAL A 72 1.40 5.37 -1.15
C VAL A 72 2.11 4.08 -1.56
N GLY A 73 3.41 4.16 -1.90
CA GLY A 73 4.23 2.99 -2.22
C GLY A 73 4.37 2.01 -1.05
N LEU A 74 4.50 2.50 0.19
CA LEU A 74 4.58 1.67 1.39
C LEU A 74 3.34 0.81 1.57
N VAL A 75 2.13 1.30 1.27
CA VAL A 75 0.89 0.50 1.36
C VAL A 75 1.03 -0.80 0.54
N TRP A 76 1.51 -0.69 -0.70
CA TRP A 76 1.64 -1.83 -1.62
C TRP A 76 2.87 -2.70 -1.30
N ALA A 77 3.99 -2.06 -0.96
CA ALA A 77 5.24 -2.75 -0.65
C ALA A 77 5.12 -3.58 0.63
N ASN A 78 4.52 -3.01 1.68
CA ASN A 78 4.28 -3.72 2.94
C ASN A 78 3.34 -4.91 2.76
N CYS A 79 2.30 -4.76 1.95
CA CYS A 79 1.42 -5.86 1.60
C CYS A 79 2.20 -7.01 0.94
N GLN A 80 3.06 -6.71 -0.04
CA GLN A 80 3.85 -7.73 -0.74
C GLN A 80 4.97 -8.34 0.11
N LEU A 81 5.51 -7.56 1.06
CA LEU A 81 6.52 -8.02 2.00
C LEU A 81 5.94 -9.02 3.01
N TYR A 82 4.79 -8.71 3.59
CA TYR A 82 4.18 -9.52 4.64
C TYR A 82 3.44 -10.76 4.10
N ASN A 83 2.77 -10.63 2.94
CA ASN A 83 1.90 -11.69 2.43
C ASN A 83 2.64 -12.65 1.47
N ARG A 84 2.14 -13.89 1.39
CA ARG A 84 2.68 -14.91 0.47
C ARG A 84 2.64 -14.39 -0.98
N LYS A 85 3.77 -14.54 -1.69
CA LYS A 85 3.87 -14.24 -3.14
C LYS A 85 2.76 -14.97 -3.91
N GLY A 86 2.05 -14.24 -4.77
CA GLY A 86 0.95 -14.76 -5.59
C GLY A 86 -0.40 -14.91 -4.87
N SER A 87 -0.49 -14.56 -3.58
CA SER A 87 -1.78 -14.49 -2.87
C SER A 87 -2.72 -13.47 -3.53
N VAL A 88 -4.02 -13.61 -3.31
CA VAL A 88 -5.05 -12.71 -3.85
C VAL A 88 -4.76 -11.26 -3.44
N ILE A 89 -4.44 -11.04 -2.16
CA ILE A 89 -4.17 -9.70 -1.65
C ILE A 89 -2.93 -9.05 -2.29
N CYS A 90 -1.88 -9.82 -2.60
CA CYS A 90 -0.73 -9.29 -3.35
C CYS A 90 -1.10 -8.90 -4.79
N LYS A 91 -2.00 -9.65 -5.44
CA LYS A 91 -2.49 -9.29 -6.79
C LYS A 91 -3.34 -8.02 -6.77
N VAL A 92 -4.17 -7.87 -5.75
CA VAL A 92 -4.98 -6.66 -5.48
C VAL A 92 -4.05 -5.46 -5.22
N ALA A 93 -3.02 -5.60 -4.38
CA ALA A 93 -2.02 -4.54 -4.16
C ALA A 93 -1.32 -4.11 -5.46
N GLN A 94 -0.95 -5.07 -6.32
CA GLN A 94 -0.37 -4.76 -7.64
C GLN A 94 -1.36 -4.06 -8.58
N SER A 95 -2.65 -4.40 -8.52
CA SER A 95 -3.71 -3.71 -9.27
C SER A 95 -3.84 -2.26 -8.82
N MET A 96 -3.97 -2.04 -7.52
CA MET A 96 -4.05 -0.72 -6.90
C MET A 96 -2.80 0.12 -7.17
N GLN A 97 -1.60 -0.48 -7.08
CA GLN A 97 -0.34 0.19 -7.40
C GLN A 97 -0.32 0.71 -8.85
N ARG A 98 -0.75 -0.09 -9.83
CA ARG A 98 -0.81 0.35 -11.23
C ARG A 98 -1.76 1.54 -11.43
N LYS A 99 -2.93 1.51 -10.77
CA LYS A 99 -3.89 2.62 -10.80
C LYS A 99 -3.29 3.89 -10.18
N ALA A 100 -2.60 3.73 -9.04
CA ALA A 100 -1.92 4.83 -8.36
C ALA A 100 -0.79 5.43 -9.24
N ASP A 101 0.02 4.60 -9.89
CA ASP A 101 1.08 5.03 -10.81
C ASP A 101 0.51 5.78 -12.03
N GLU A 102 -0.64 5.35 -12.55
CA GLU A 102 -1.32 6.07 -13.63
C GLU A 102 -1.79 7.46 -13.18
N MET A 103 -2.40 7.56 -11.99
CA MET A 103 -2.79 8.86 -11.42
C MET A 103 -1.58 9.77 -11.19
N ARG A 104 -0.46 9.21 -10.70
CA ARG A 104 0.81 9.94 -10.54
C ARG A 104 1.28 10.54 -11.85
N ARG A 105 1.34 9.73 -12.91
CA ARG A 105 1.79 10.17 -14.24
C ARG A 105 0.92 11.29 -14.79
N ARG A 106 -0.40 11.27 -14.54
CA ARG A 106 -1.30 12.35 -14.94
C ARG A 106 -0.97 13.66 -14.23
N ILE A 107 -0.76 13.64 -12.90
CA ILE A 107 -0.36 14.83 -12.13
C ILE A 107 0.99 15.38 -12.61
N GLU A 108 1.95 14.49 -12.90
CA GLU A 108 3.25 14.85 -13.45
C GLU A 108 3.13 15.48 -14.85
N ALA A 109 2.27 14.94 -15.72
CA ALA A 109 2.04 15.43 -17.08
C ALA A 109 1.27 16.75 -17.13
N ASP A 110 0.31 16.96 -16.22
CA ASP A 110 -0.52 18.17 -16.14
C ASP A 110 0.27 19.41 -15.66
N GLY A 111 1.57 19.25 -15.38
CA GLY A 111 2.45 20.36 -15.00
C GLY A 111 2.13 20.98 -13.63
N VAL A 112 1.27 20.33 -12.84
CA VAL A 112 0.88 20.74 -11.48
C VAL A 112 2.10 20.84 -10.54
N LEU A 113 3.22 20.21 -10.92
CA LEU A 113 4.48 20.22 -10.17
C LEU A 113 5.38 21.44 -10.43
N GLY A 114 5.15 22.24 -11.48
CA GLY A 114 6.08 23.30 -11.89
C GLY A 114 7.50 22.79 -12.23
N PRO A 115 8.49 23.69 -12.44
CA PRO A 115 9.83 23.34 -12.97
C PRO A 115 10.76 22.50 -12.07
N LEU A 116 10.29 21.95 -10.94
CA LEU A 116 11.13 21.21 -9.98
C LEU A 116 11.19 19.70 -10.23
N THR A 117 10.90 19.23 -11.45
CA THR A 117 10.81 17.81 -11.81
C THR A 117 12.11 17.15 -12.26
N VAL A 118 13.29 17.74 -12.01
CA VAL A 118 14.54 16.99 -12.22
C VAL A 118 14.68 15.96 -11.10
N LEU A 119 14.19 14.75 -11.37
CA LEU A 119 14.53 13.55 -10.62
C LEU A 119 16.03 13.27 -10.80
N PRO A 120 16.83 13.14 -9.73
CA PRO A 120 17.90 12.17 -9.74
C PRO A 120 17.24 10.79 -9.68
N ASP A 121 17.44 10.08 -10.77
CA ASP A 121 17.35 8.65 -10.97
C ASP A 121 17.53 7.81 -9.68
N GLN A 122 16.77 6.71 -9.60
CA GLN A 122 16.88 5.62 -8.61
C GLN A 122 16.37 5.91 -7.17
N LEU A 123 15.06 5.84 -6.96
CA LEU A 123 14.58 4.96 -5.89
C LEU A 123 14.55 3.56 -6.47
N GLN A 124 15.73 2.94 -6.52
CA GLN A 124 15.77 1.48 -6.36
C GLN A 124 14.96 1.19 -5.09
N PRO A 125 14.08 0.18 -5.08
CA PRO A 125 13.77 -0.41 -3.80
C PRO A 125 15.13 -0.77 -3.21
N ASP A 126 15.46 -0.20 -2.05
CA ASP A 126 16.61 -0.66 -1.29
C ASP A 126 16.57 -2.19 -1.34
N ALA A 127 17.70 -2.77 -1.73
CA ALA A 127 17.92 -4.18 -2.01
C ALA A 127 17.22 -5.09 -0.97
N PRO A 128 16.94 -6.37 -1.31
CA PRO A 128 16.09 -7.26 -0.53
C PRO A 128 16.48 -7.22 0.94
N GLN A 129 15.57 -6.74 1.80
CA GLN A 129 15.68 -7.01 3.23
C GLN A 129 15.60 -8.52 3.37
N GLU A 130 16.76 -9.09 3.70
CA GLU A 130 17.13 -10.49 3.85
C GLU A 130 15.94 -11.49 3.89
N GLU A 131 15.92 -12.42 2.93
CA GLU A 131 14.95 -13.53 2.89
C GLU A 131 15.12 -14.43 4.12
N THR A 132 14.43 -14.13 5.22
CA THR A 132 13.98 -15.21 6.11
C THR A 132 12.71 -15.79 5.52
N LYS A 133 12.87 -16.74 4.59
CA LYS A 133 11.77 -17.62 4.15
C LYS A 133 11.18 -18.28 5.39
N LYS A 134 10.01 -17.84 5.85
CA LYS A 134 9.25 -18.61 6.83
C LYS A 134 8.62 -19.81 6.11
N PRO A 135 8.72 -21.03 6.68
CA PRO A 135 8.15 -22.23 6.05
C PRO A 135 6.63 -22.11 5.97
N ALA A 136 6.08 -22.73 4.94
CA ALA A 136 4.65 -22.85 4.74
C ALA A 136 4.05 -23.72 5.86
N ASP A 137 3.44 -23.09 6.86
CA ASP A 137 2.49 -23.82 7.69
C ASP A 137 1.20 -23.98 6.87
N ALA A 138 1.10 -25.20 6.34
CA ALA A 138 -0.12 -25.81 5.86
C ALA A 138 -1.21 -25.67 6.92
N VAL A 139 -2.29 -24.96 6.60
CA VAL A 139 -3.56 -25.17 7.28
C VAL A 139 -4.31 -26.23 6.48
N VAL A 140 -4.20 -27.44 7.01
CA VAL A 140 -5.03 -28.63 6.85
C VAL A 140 -6.34 -28.38 6.07
N VAL A 141 -6.41 -28.96 4.87
CA VAL A 141 -7.68 -29.37 4.28
C VAL A 141 -8.03 -30.73 4.84
N GLU A 142 -8.95 -30.78 5.81
CA GLU A 142 -9.76 -31.99 6.01
C GLU A 142 -11.22 -31.58 5.93
N SER A 143 -11.79 -31.86 4.76
CA SER A 143 -13.21 -31.81 4.50
C SER A 143 -13.86 -33.09 5.03
N LEU A 144 -15.00 -32.92 5.68
CA LEU A 144 -15.88 -33.97 6.18
C LEU A 144 -16.28 -34.95 5.07
N ALA A 145 -16.10 -36.25 5.31
CA ALA A 145 -16.90 -37.28 4.68
C ALA A 145 -17.32 -38.32 5.74
N SER A 146 -18.55 -38.13 6.20
CA SER A 146 -19.41 -39.15 6.79
C SER A 146 -19.52 -40.36 5.87
N GLY A 147 -19.30 -41.55 6.40
CA GLY A 147 -19.46 -42.82 5.71
C GLY A 147 -19.86 -43.92 6.68
N SER A 148 -21.18 -44.06 6.83
CA SER A 148 -21.90 -45.04 7.65
C SER A 148 -21.41 -46.48 7.45
N ALA A 149 -21.26 -47.22 8.55
CA ALA A 149 -21.21 -48.67 8.56
C ALA A 149 -22.29 -49.19 9.51
N ALA A 150 -23.23 -49.94 8.95
CA ALA A 150 -24.12 -50.85 9.66
C ALA A 150 -24.60 -51.94 8.68
N PRO A 151 -25.09 -53.09 9.15
CA PRO A 151 -24.80 -53.77 10.41
C PRO A 151 -23.90 -55.01 10.26
#